data_AF-A0A4Z0QZY7-F1
#
_entry.id   AF-A0A4Z0QZY7-F1
#
_cell.length_a   1.000
_cell.length_b   1.000
_cell.length_c   1.000
_cell.angle_alpha   90.00
_cell.angle_beta   90.00
_cell.angle_gamma   90.00
#
_symmetry.space_group_name_H-M   'P 1'
#
loop_
_entity.id
_entity.type
_entity.pdbx_description
1 polymer ?
#
loop_
_entity_poly.entity_id
_entity_poly.type
_entity_poly.pdbx_seq_one_letter_code
_entity_poly.pdbx_strand_id
1 'polypeptide(L)'
;MDETGQQFLNRTKHCNLGPSDQYLGKPQPPIQLEYDKAQPIIKLPKPSKIVTEFVDSRKIVEQRISLRKYSIEPLTMDQLSYLLWCTQGVKKVFQGTATLRNVPSAGARHALETYLLINNVEGIKPGLYRFLALEHGLIGVSLDQDIADKITKACLNQNFVKSSAVTFLWVAVPYRMNWRYGERGYRYLYLDAGHVCQNLYISAESVNCGTCAIAAYSDDELNQLLGLDGKEQFVIYLATVGSK
;
A
#
# COMPACT_ATOMS: atom_id res chain seq x y z
N MET A 1 -5.65 -29.98 -12.40
CA MET A 1 -5.48 -28.61 -11.89
C MET A 1 -6.60 -27.78 -12.47
N ASP A 2 -7.18 -26.89 -11.69
CA ASP A 2 -8.15 -25.91 -12.18
C ASP A 2 -7.47 -24.96 -13.20
N GLU A 3 -8.18 -24.59 -14.26
CA GLU A 3 -7.68 -23.77 -15.39
C GLU A 3 -7.82 -22.26 -15.15
N THR A 4 -8.29 -21.84 -13.97
CA THR A 4 -8.57 -20.43 -13.63
C THR A 4 -7.48 -19.46 -14.07
N GLY A 5 -6.21 -19.77 -13.81
CA GLY A 5 -5.09 -18.91 -14.24
C GLY A 5 -4.95 -18.78 -15.76
N GLN A 6 -5.12 -19.88 -16.50
CA GLN A 6 -5.05 -19.87 -17.96
C GLN A 6 -6.26 -19.15 -18.57
N GLN A 7 -7.45 -19.34 -18.00
CA GLN A 7 -8.66 -18.61 -18.39
C GLN A 7 -8.49 -17.10 -18.17
N PHE A 8 -7.96 -16.67 -17.03
CA PHE A 8 -7.63 -15.26 -16.77
C PHE A 8 -6.67 -14.72 -17.83
N LEU A 9 -5.57 -15.43 -18.11
CA LEU A 9 -4.60 -15.01 -19.12
C LEU A 9 -5.18 -14.95 -20.53
N ASN A 10 -6.11 -15.85 -20.88
CA ASN A 10 -6.74 -15.84 -22.19
C ASN A 10 -7.77 -14.71 -22.32
N ARG A 11 -8.68 -14.58 -21.34
CA ARG A 11 -9.77 -13.60 -21.36
C ARG A 11 -9.30 -12.15 -21.30
N THR A 12 -8.13 -11.90 -20.73
CA THR A 12 -7.58 -10.53 -20.58
C THR A 12 -6.57 -10.14 -21.68
N LYS A 13 -6.49 -10.89 -22.79
CA LYS A 13 -5.73 -10.48 -24.01
C LYS A 13 -6.41 -9.29 -24.68
N HIS A 14 -5.64 -8.36 -25.26
CA HIS A 14 -6.20 -7.16 -25.89
C HIS A 14 -7.29 -7.45 -26.94
N CYS A 15 -7.11 -8.48 -27.78
CA CYS A 15 -8.11 -8.87 -28.79
C CYS A 15 -9.43 -9.43 -28.22
N ASN A 16 -9.45 -9.76 -26.93
CA ASN A 16 -10.59 -10.35 -26.24
C ASN A 16 -11.31 -9.34 -25.31
N LEU A 17 -10.83 -8.09 -25.26
CA LEU A 17 -11.44 -7.04 -24.43
C LEU A 17 -12.54 -6.31 -25.20
N GLY A 18 -13.65 -6.05 -24.52
CA GLY A 18 -14.64 -5.07 -24.96
C GLY A 18 -14.20 -3.62 -24.70
N PRO A 19 -15.02 -2.63 -25.09
CA PRO A 19 -14.77 -1.23 -24.77
C PRO A 19 -14.73 -1.02 -23.25
N SER A 20 -13.76 -0.25 -22.75
CA SER A 20 -13.70 0.12 -21.33
C SER A 20 -14.71 1.21 -21.00
N ASP A 21 -15.05 1.34 -19.72
CA ASP A 21 -15.93 2.41 -19.23
C ASP A 21 -15.42 3.81 -19.59
N GLN A 22 -14.10 4.01 -19.61
CA GLN A 22 -13.48 5.24 -20.12
C GLN A 22 -13.84 5.48 -21.58
N TYR A 23 -13.71 4.47 -22.43
CA TYR A 23 -14.05 4.58 -23.86
C TYR A 23 -15.55 4.87 -24.05
N LEU A 24 -16.39 4.30 -23.19
CA LEU A 24 -17.84 4.52 -23.16
C LEU A 24 -18.23 5.86 -22.52
N GLY A 25 -17.27 6.70 -22.10
CA GLY A 25 -17.53 8.01 -21.52
C GLY A 25 -18.14 7.98 -20.12
N LYS A 26 -18.03 6.86 -19.38
CA LYS A 26 -18.52 6.76 -18.01
C LYS A 26 -17.70 7.66 -17.07
N PRO A 27 -18.33 8.21 -16.00
CA PRO A 27 -17.63 9.02 -15.03
C PRO A 27 -16.41 8.32 -14.46
N GLN A 28 -15.32 9.06 -14.31
CA GLN A 28 -14.10 8.52 -13.73
C GLN A 28 -14.28 8.26 -12.22
N PRO A 29 -13.80 7.12 -11.69
CA PRO A 29 -13.82 6.89 -10.25
C PRO A 29 -12.86 7.84 -9.51
N PRO A 30 -13.14 8.11 -8.22
CA PRO A 30 -12.35 9.05 -7.42
C PRO A 30 -10.90 8.54 -7.23
N ILE A 31 -9.96 9.49 -7.15
CA ILE A 31 -8.52 9.23 -7.02
C ILE A 31 -8.08 8.88 -5.58
N GLN A 32 -9.00 8.95 -4.62
CA GLN A 32 -8.87 8.56 -3.22
C GLN A 32 -10.25 8.12 -2.70
N LEU A 33 -10.31 7.13 -1.81
CA LEU A 33 -11.58 6.72 -1.22
C LEU A 33 -12.07 7.78 -0.21
N GLU A 34 -13.38 7.96 -0.14
CA GLU A 34 -14.00 8.82 0.86
C GLU A 34 -13.66 8.36 2.29
N TYR A 35 -13.66 9.31 3.20
CA TYR A 35 -13.53 9.08 4.64
C TYR A 35 -14.43 10.05 5.39
N ASP A 36 -14.70 9.71 6.65
CA ASP A 36 -15.38 10.62 7.56
C ASP A 36 -14.48 11.82 7.89
N LYS A 37 -14.84 12.99 7.36
CA LYS A 37 -14.10 14.24 7.56
C LYS A 37 -14.21 14.78 8.99
N ALA A 38 -15.10 14.24 9.82
CA ALA A 38 -15.18 14.57 11.24
C ALA A 38 -14.09 13.87 12.07
N GLN A 39 -13.52 12.77 11.57
CA GLN A 39 -12.45 12.07 12.28
C GLN A 39 -11.13 12.85 12.25
N PRO A 40 -10.37 12.84 13.36
CA PRO A 40 -9.09 13.53 13.43
C PRO A 40 -8.06 12.90 12.49
N ILE A 41 -7.35 13.76 11.74
CA ILE A 41 -6.25 13.36 10.87
C ILE A 41 -4.92 13.65 11.59
N ILE A 42 -4.10 12.61 11.77
CA ILE A 42 -2.71 12.77 12.20
C ILE A 42 -1.90 13.28 11.00
N LYS A 43 -1.45 14.52 11.07
CA LYS A 43 -0.64 15.13 10.00
C LYS A 43 0.79 14.60 10.04
N LEU A 44 1.27 14.11 8.90
CA LEU A 44 2.63 13.63 8.77
C LEU A 44 3.58 14.79 8.41
N PRO A 45 4.86 14.72 8.84
CA PRO A 45 5.89 15.66 8.44
C PRO A 45 5.94 15.82 6.92
N LYS A 46 6.08 17.06 6.43
CA LYS A 46 6.13 17.31 4.99
C LYS A 46 7.39 16.64 4.40
N PRO A 47 7.27 15.83 3.33
CA PRO A 47 8.42 15.13 2.76
C PRO A 47 9.57 16.05 2.32
N SER A 48 9.24 17.27 1.88
CA SER A 48 10.23 18.29 1.51
C SER A 48 11.07 18.83 2.67
N LYS A 49 10.70 18.52 3.93
CA LYS A 49 11.42 18.93 5.14
C LYS A 49 12.22 17.79 5.78
N ILE A 50 12.02 16.56 5.32
CA ILE A 50 12.70 15.38 5.85
C ILE A 50 14.09 15.36 5.25
N VAL A 51 15.10 15.35 6.11
CA VAL A 51 16.51 15.25 5.69
C VAL A 51 16.87 13.78 5.68
N THR A 52 17.20 13.26 4.49
CA THR A 52 17.77 11.92 4.32
C THR A 52 19.23 12.05 3.95
N GLU A 53 20.07 11.13 4.43
CA GLU A 53 21.45 11.05 3.97
C GLU A 53 21.51 10.64 2.50
N PHE A 54 22.53 11.11 1.79
CA PHE A 54 22.82 10.60 0.45
C PHE A 54 23.31 9.16 0.57
N VAL A 55 22.59 8.23 -0.05
CA VAL A 55 22.99 6.83 -0.13
C VAL A 55 23.06 6.45 -1.61
N ASP A 56 24.17 5.81 -1.99
CA ASP A 56 24.36 5.32 -3.34
C ASP A 56 23.28 4.28 -3.70
N SER A 57 22.62 4.48 -4.85
CA SER A 57 21.49 3.62 -5.27
C SER A 57 21.90 2.17 -5.55
N ARG A 58 23.13 1.93 -6.04
CA ARG A 58 23.65 0.58 -6.24
C ARG A 58 23.86 -0.09 -4.89
N LYS A 59 24.42 0.63 -3.93
CA LYS A 59 24.58 0.14 -2.55
C LYS A 59 23.24 -0.26 -1.94
N ILE A 60 22.19 0.55 -2.09
CA ILE A 60 20.84 0.20 -1.63
C ILE A 60 20.36 -1.11 -2.28
N VAL A 61 20.49 -1.24 -3.59
CA VAL A 61 20.02 -2.43 -4.33
C VAL A 61 20.77 -3.69 -3.90
N GLU A 62 22.08 -3.60 -3.68
CA GLU A 62 22.95 -4.71 -3.27
C GLU A 62 22.76 -5.11 -1.78
N GLN A 63 22.51 -4.14 -0.89
CA GLN A 63 22.41 -4.39 0.55
C GLN A 63 21.01 -4.80 1.02
N ARG A 64 19.99 -4.36 0.30
CA ARG A 64 18.62 -4.62 0.70
C ARG A 64 18.30 -6.11 0.68
N ILE A 65 17.84 -6.60 1.81
CA ILE A 65 17.36 -7.98 2.01
C ILE A 65 15.96 -7.99 2.63
N SER A 66 15.33 -9.17 2.64
CA SER A 66 14.10 -9.36 3.41
C SER A 66 14.42 -9.57 4.89
N LEU A 67 14.18 -8.56 5.71
CA LEU A 67 14.44 -8.60 7.14
C LEU A 67 13.17 -9.01 7.90
N ARG A 68 13.27 -10.03 8.76
CA ARG A 68 12.15 -10.55 9.59
C ARG A 68 12.41 -10.49 11.09
N LYS A 69 13.53 -9.89 11.48
CA LYS A 69 13.90 -9.60 12.87
C LYS A 69 14.21 -8.11 12.93
N TYR A 70 13.46 -7.37 13.72
CA TYR A 70 13.58 -5.93 13.83
C TYR A 70 14.11 -5.56 15.21
N SER A 71 14.76 -4.41 15.29
CA SER A 71 15.07 -3.78 16.56
C SER A 71 13.79 -3.37 17.30
N ILE A 72 13.89 -3.22 18.62
CA ILE A 72 12.81 -2.69 19.47
C ILE A 72 12.66 -1.16 19.35
N GLU A 73 13.64 -0.49 18.73
CA GLU A 73 13.60 0.95 18.52
C GLU A 73 12.43 1.34 17.61
N PRO A 74 11.64 2.36 18.00
CA PRO A 74 10.54 2.84 17.19
C PRO A 74 11.02 3.43 15.86
N LEU A 75 10.15 3.43 14.86
CA LEU A 75 10.32 4.31 13.72
C LEU A 75 9.98 5.75 14.12
N THR A 76 10.77 6.71 13.65
CA THR A 76 10.41 8.12 13.79
C THR A 76 9.24 8.46 12.87
N MET A 77 8.52 9.53 13.19
CA MET A 77 7.43 10.02 12.33
C MET A 77 7.95 10.50 10.97
N ASP A 78 9.19 10.99 10.90
CA ASP A 78 9.87 11.37 9.66
C ASP A 78 10.16 10.13 8.79
N GLN A 79 10.67 9.04 9.39
CA GLN A 79 10.87 7.78 8.65
C GLN A 79 9.55 7.26 8.08
N LEU A 80 8.49 7.15 8.89
CA LEU A 80 7.18 6.70 8.40
C LEU A 80 6.66 7.60 7.26
N SER A 81 6.73 8.91 7.46
CA SER A 81 6.27 9.90 6.46
C SER A 81 7.02 9.79 5.14
N TYR A 82 8.35 9.63 5.20
CA TYR A 82 9.20 9.44 4.04
C TYR A 82 8.84 8.15 3.28
N LEU A 83 8.66 7.04 3.98
CA LEU A 83 8.29 5.76 3.36
C LEU A 83 6.91 5.80 2.69
N LEU A 84 5.93 6.46 3.32
CA LEU A 84 4.61 6.70 2.73
C LEU A 84 4.72 7.60 1.50
N TRP A 85 5.57 8.62 1.55
CA TRP A 85 5.79 9.51 0.40
C TRP A 85 6.44 8.78 -0.78
N CYS A 86 7.46 7.97 -0.54
CA CYS A 86 8.10 7.16 -1.57
C CYS A 86 7.13 6.17 -2.19
N THR A 87 6.25 5.55 -1.40
CA THR A 87 5.34 4.50 -1.91
C THR A 87 4.08 5.04 -2.56
N GLN A 88 3.31 5.88 -1.86
CA GLN A 88 1.99 6.36 -2.31
C GLN A 88 1.83 7.88 -2.24
N GLY A 89 2.88 8.63 -1.89
CA GLY A 89 2.84 10.08 -1.81
C GLY A 89 2.49 10.76 -3.14
N VAL A 90 1.67 11.80 -3.06
CA VAL A 90 1.25 12.60 -4.21
C VAL A 90 2.22 13.75 -4.44
N LYS A 91 2.86 13.78 -5.61
CA LYS A 91 3.72 14.89 -6.06
C LYS A 91 2.92 16.03 -6.68
N LYS A 92 1.90 15.68 -7.45
CA LYS A 92 1.09 16.63 -8.21
C LYS A 92 -0.30 16.05 -8.44
N VAL A 93 -1.31 16.92 -8.36
CA VAL A 93 -2.70 16.61 -8.74
C VAL A 93 -3.01 17.34 -10.05
N PHE A 94 -3.55 16.63 -11.03
CA PHE A 94 -4.02 17.20 -12.28
C PHE A 94 -5.53 17.33 -12.25
N GLN A 95 -6.06 18.52 -12.00
CA GLN A 95 -7.50 18.85 -12.09
C GLN A 95 -8.44 17.82 -11.42
N GLY A 96 -7.98 17.15 -10.35
CA GLY A 96 -8.74 16.08 -9.68
C GLY A 96 -8.89 14.76 -10.47
N THR A 97 -8.37 14.67 -11.70
CA THR A 97 -8.51 13.48 -12.57
C THR A 97 -7.34 12.51 -12.43
N ALA A 98 -6.14 12.97 -12.07
CA ALA A 98 -5.00 12.09 -11.88
C ALA A 98 -4.01 12.65 -10.85
N THR A 99 -3.19 11.77 -10.30
CA THR A 99 -2.06 12.13 -9.46
C THR A 99 -0.76 11.64 -10.08
N LEU A 100 0.33 12.39 -9.92
CA LEU A 100 1.68 11.83 -10.09
C LEU A 100 2.19 11.38 -8.73
N ARG A 101 2.66 10.14 -8.66
CA ARG A 101 3.27 9.56 -7.45
C ARG A 101 4.72 9.14 -7.71
N ASN A 102 5.40 8.70 -6.67
CA ASN A 102 6.79 8.23 -6.74
C ASN A 102 6.93 6.80 -7.26
N VAL A 103 5.81 6.12 -7.47
CA VAL A 103 5.70 4.82 -8.12
C VAL A 103 4.97 4.96 -9.45
N PRO A 104 5.36 4.21 -10.49
CA PRO A 104 4.57 4.13 -11.70
C PRO A 104 3.25 3.39 -11.43
N SER A 105 2.22 3.75 -12.19
CA SER A 105 0.94 3.06 -12.23
C SER A 105 0.41 3.08 -13.65
N ALA A 106 -0.17 1.98 -14.11
CA ALA A 106 -0.76 1.93 -15.45
C ALA A 106 -1.77 3.08 -15.62
N GLY A 107 -1.50 3.96 -16.59
CA GLY A 107 -2.37 5.10 -16.89
C GLY A 107 -2.51 6.11 -15.77
N ALA A 108 -1.56 6.17 -14.84
CA ALA A 108 -1.60 7.00 -13.62
C ALA A 108 -2.89 6.79 -12.80
N ARG A 109 -3.43 5.56 -12.80
CA ARG A 109 -4.69 5.24 -12.12
C ARG A 109 -4.54 5.14 -10.60
N HIS A 110 -3.35 4.76 -10.12
CA HIS A 110 -3.00 4.64 -8.70
C HIS A 110 -4.11 3.95 -7.90
N ALA A 111 -4.43 2.72 -8.31
CA ALA A 111 -5.58 1.97 -7.85
C ALA A 111 -5.39 1.32 -6.46
N LEU A 112 -4.42 1.78 -5.67
CA LEU A 112 -4.13 1.25 -4.35
C LEU A 112 -4.42 2.30 -3.28
N GLU A 113 -5.07 1.86 -2.21
CA GLU A 113 -5.10 2.52 -0.90
C GLU A 113 -4.05 1.89 0.01
N THR A 114 -3.54 2.65 0.98
CA THR A 114 -2.58 2.13 1.96
C THR A 114 -3.18 2.15 3.34
N TYR A 115 -3.29 0.97 3.93
CA TYR A 115 -3.57 0.78 5.34
C TYR A 115 -2.25 0.44 6.06
N LEU A 116 -2.18 0.77 7.34
CA LEU A 116 -1.01 0.59 8.18
C LEU A 116 -1.43 -0.03 9.50
N LEU A 117 -0.91 -1.21 9.80
CA LEU A 117 -0.84 -1.66 11.19
C LEU A 117 0.39 -1.00 11.81
N ILE A 118 0.19 -0.02 12.68
CA ILE A 118 1.24 0.64 13.45
C ILE A 118 1.38 -0.10 14.78
N ASN A 119 2.58 -0.63 15.06
CA ASN A 119 2.89 -1.24 16.35
C ASN A 119 3.86 -0.37 17.17
N ASN A 120 4.83 0.30 16.52
CA ASN A 120 5.89 1.04 17.20
C ASN A 120 6.42 2.21 16.36
N VAL A 121 5.67 3.32 16.34
CA VAL A 121 6.06 4.57 15.67
C VAL A 121 5.92 5.72 16.66
N GLU A 122 6.94 6.56 16.75
CA GLU A 122 6.97 7.70 17.66
C GLU A 122 5.78 8.64 17.45
N GLY A 123 5.10 9.02 18.54
CA GLY A 123 3.99 9.96 18.51
C GLY A 123 2.68 9.42 17.94
N ILE A 124 2.62 8.14 17.53
CA ILE A 124 1.41 7.51 16.99
C ILE A 124 1.04 6.31 17.85
N LYS A 125 -0.22 6.27 18.33
CA LYS A 125 -0.71 5.15 19.13
C LYS A 125 -0.75 3.87 18.26
N PRO A 126 -0.40 2.70 18.80
CA PRO A 126 -0.58 1.44 18.09
C PRO A 126 -2.02 1.25 17.62
N GLY A 127 -2.21 0.69 16.43
CA GLY A 127 -3.52 0.52 15.82
C GLY A 127 -3.47 0.35 14.30
N LEU A 128 -4.63 0.16 13.70
CA LEU A 128 -4.84 0.16 12.25
C LEU A 128 -5.25 1.55 11.77
N TYR A 129 -4.54 2.05 10.77
CA TYR A 129 -4.75 3.36 10.17
C TYR A 129 -4.88 3.25 8.65
N ARG A 130 -5.47 4.26 8.03
CA ARG A 130 -5.43 4.46 6.58
C ARG A 130 -4.61 5.71 6.26
N PHE A 131 -3.71 5.60 5.29
CA PHE A 131 -2.97 6.73 4.76
C PHE A 131 -3.82 7.49 3.75
N LEU A 132 -4.04 8.76 4.05
CA LEU A 132 -4.74 9.71 3.20
C LEU A 132 -3.72 10.45 2.32
N ALA A 133 -3.53 9.94 1.10
CA ALA A 133 -2.44 10.37 0.21
C ALA A 133 -2.56 11.83 -0.27
N LEU A 134 -3.77 12.37 -0.44
CA LEU A 134 -3.96 13.79 -0.81
C LEU A 134 -3.67 14.73 0.37
N GLU A 135 -3.99 14.29 1.58
CA GLU A 135 -3.84 15.05 2.82
C GLU A 135 -2.47 14.92 3.46
N HIS A 136 -1.67 13.95 2.98
CA HIS A 136 -0.42 13.47 3.58
C HIS A 136 -0.58 13.27 5.10
N GLY A 137 -1.50 12.39 5.48
CA GLY A 137 -1.86 12.15 6.87
C GLY A 137 -2.48 10.78 7.10
N LEU A 138 -2.69 10.44 8.37
CA LEU A 138 -3.30 9.17 8.78
C LEU A 138 -4.65 9.41 9.44
N ILE A 139 -5.59 8.51 9.18
CA ILE A 139 -6.89 8.43 9.85
C ILE A 139 -7.01 7.06 10.53
N GLY A 140 -7.53 7.03 11.75
CA GLY A 140 -7.70 5.79 12.51
C GLY A 140 -8.81 4.92 11.92
N VAL A 141 -8.56 3.61 11.81
CA VAL A 141 -9.53 2.61 11.34
C VAL A 141 -9.97 1.72 12.51
N SER A 142 -9.02 1.19 13.28
CA SER A 142 -9.28 0.49 14.54
C SER A 142 -8.12 0.75 15.50
N LEU A 143 -8.43 1.08 16.75
CA LEU A 143 -7.45 1.25 17.83
C LEU A 143 -7.59 0.15 18.89
N ASP A 144 -8.19 -0.98 18.52
CA ASP A 144 -8.36 -2.12 19.40
C ASP A 144 -7.00 -2.70 19.78
N GLN A 145 -6.82 -3.05 21.06
CA GLN A 145 -5.52 -3.54 21.57
C GLN A 145 -5.09 -4.86 20.94
N ASP A 146 -6.02 -5.65 20.41
CA ASP A 146 -5.78 -6.97 19.83
C ASP A 146 -5.65 -6.93 18.29
N ILE A 147 -5.70 -5.75 17.65
CA ILE A 147 -5.68 -5.66 16.18
C ILE A 147 -4.38 -6.22 15.58
N ALA A 148 -3.25 -6.02 16.25
CA ALA A 148 -1.96 -6.57 15.83
C ALA A 148 -1.95 -8.11 15.87
N ASP A 149 -2.58 -8.71 16.88
CA ASP A 149 -2.72 -10.15 17.02
C ASP A 149 -3.63 -10.73 15.94
N LYS A 150 -4.78 -10.09 15.70
CA LYS A 150 -5.72 -10.48 14.64
C LYS A 150 -5.07 -10.44 13.25
N ILE A 151 -4.37 -9.36 12.91
CA ILE A 151 -3.68 -9.25 11.62
C ILE A 151 -2.54 -10.27 11.52
N THR A 152 -1.80 -10.50 12.60
CA THR A 152 -0.72 -11.51 12.60
C THR A 152 -1.26 -12.92 12.36
N LYS A 153 -2.41 -13.26 12.98
CA LYS A 153 -3.11 -14.51 12.74
C LYS A 153 -3.56 -14.64 11.28
N ALA A 154 -4.17 -13.59 10.73
CA ALA A 154 -4.60 -13.55 9.33
C ALA A 154 -3.41 -13.66 8.36
N CYS A 155 -2.23 -13.18 8.76
CA CYS A 155 -0.95 -13.42 8.08
C CYS A 155 -0.35 -14.81 8.40
N LEU A 156 -1.17 -15.81 8.69
CA LEU A 156 -0.75 -17.20 8.97
C LEU A 156 0.27 -17.31 10.12
N ASN A 157 0.10 -16.50 11.17
CA ASN A 157 0.96 -16.44 12.35
C ASN A 157 2.42 -16.08 12.05
N GLN A 158 2.66 -15.28 11.01
CA GLN A 158 3.98 -14.70 10.75
C GLN A 158 4.31 -13.63 11.80
N ASN A 159 4.91 -14.04 12.92
CA ASN A 159 5.19 -13.20 14.11
C ASN A 159 5.95 -11.89 13.82
N PHE A 160 6.69 -11.82 12.72
CA PHE A 160 7.39 -10.59 12.32
C PHE A 160 6.44 -9.46 11.90
N VAL A 161 5.15 -9.75 11.68
CA VAL A 161 4.08 -8.75 11.56
C VAL A 161 3.91 -7.99 12.87
N LYS A 162 3.66 -8.70 13.98
CA LYS A 162 3.49 -8.11 15.32
C LYS A 162 4.76 -7.42 15.81
N SER A 163 5.94 -7.96 15.51
CA SER A 163 7.21 -7.38 15.96
C SER A 163 7.76 -6.29 15.03
N SER A 164 7.13 -6.02 13.89
CA SER A 164 7.51 -4.89 13.03
C SER A 164 7.08 -3.57 13.65
N ALA A 165 7.74 -2.46 13.30
CA ALA A 165 7.28 -1.14 13.71
C ALA A 165 5.97 -0.77 13.02
N VAL A 166 5.85 -1.10 11.73
CA VAL A 166 4.66 -0.88 10.93
C VAL A 166 4.52 -1.97 9.86
N THR A 167 3.30 -2.42 9.59
CA THR A 167 2.97 -3.25 8.41
C THR A 167 2.14 -2.43 7.43
N PHE A 168 2.63 -2.32 6.20
CA PHE A 168 1.89 -1.76 5.08
C PHE A 168 0.96 -2.83 4.51
N LEU A 169 -0.32 -2.51 4.39
CA LEU A 169 -1.33 -3.31 3.71
C LEU A 169 -1.84 -2.51 2.53
N TRP A 170 -1.53 -2.94 1.31
CA TRP A 170 -2.04 -2.30 0.11
C TRP A 170 -3.37 -2.94 -0.26
N VAL A 171 -4.38 -2.09 -0.41
CA VAL A 171 -5.74 -2.47 -0.78
C VAL A 171 -5.98 -2.02 -2.21
N ALA A 172 -6.30 -2.97 -3.09
CA ALA A 172 -6.69 -2.66 -4.45
C ALA A 172 -8.12 -2.16 -4.50
N VAL A 173 -8.36 -1.14 -5.32
CA VAL A 173 -9.68 -0.64 -5.73
C VAL A 173 -9.81 -0.92 -7.23
N PRO A 174 -10.24 -2.14 -7.65
CA PRO A 174 -10.11 -2.60 -9.03
C PRO A 174 -10.79 -1.67 -10.04
N TYR A 175 -11.94 -1.08 -9.67
CA TYR A 175 -12.66 -0.19 -10.57
C TYR A 175 -11.83 1.03 -11.02
N ARG A 176 -10.88 1.53 -10.21
CA ARG A 176 -9.96 2.58 -10.66
C ARG A 176 -9.12 2.17 -11.86
N MET A 177 -8.75 0.89 -11.96
CA MET A 177 -7.96 0.35 -13.06
C MET A 177 -8.86 -0.14 -14.20
N ASN A 178 -9.91 -0.88 -13.86
CA ASN A 178 -10.84 -1.49 -14.81
C ASN A 178 -11.65 -0.44 -15.57
N TRP A 179 -11.94 0.72 -14.97
CA TRP A 179 -12.55 1.84 -15.69
C TRP A 179 -11.78 2.21 -16.97
N ARG A 180 -10.44 2.14 -16.93
CA ARG A 180 -9.60 2.42 -18.11
C ARG A 180 -9.32 1.18 -18.96
N TYR A 181 -9.09 0.03 -18.32
CA TYR A 181 -8.49 -1.14 -18.97
C TYR A 181 -9.40 -2.38 -19.04
N GLY A 182 -10.66 -2.30 -18.58
CA GLY A 182 -11.55 -3.44 -18.42
C GLY A 182 -10.93 -4.52 -17.53
N GLU A 183 -11.28 -5.78 -17.78
CA GLU A 183 -10.76 -6.96 -17.04
C GLU A 183 -9.24 -7.08 -17.03
N ARG A 184 -8.56 -6.52 -18.04
CA ARG A 184 -7.09 -6.50 -18.08
C ARG A 184 -6.49 -5.65 -16.96
N GLY A 185 -7.28 -4.75 -16.36
CA GLY A 185 -6.89 -3.93 -15.22
C GLY A 185 -6.32 -4.74 -14.06
N TYR A 186 -6.85 -5.95 -13.79
CA TYR A 186 -6.31 -6.84 -12.76
C TYR A 186 -4.84 -7.19 -12.95
N ARG A 187 -4.35 -7.35 -14.19
CA ARG A 187 -2.91 -7.58 -14.43
C ARG A 187 -2.07 -6.41 -13.95
N TYR A 188 -2.58 -5.20 -14.16
CA TYR A 188 -1.89 -3.97 -13.79
C TYR A 188 -1.94 -3.71 -12.29
N LEU A 189 -2.99 -4.13 -11.59
CA LEU A 189 -3.05 -4.06 -10.12
C LEU A 189 -1.87 -4.80 -9.48
N TYR A 190 -1.58 -6.02 -9.92
CA TYR A 190 -0.45 -6.80 -9.38
C TYR A 190 0.92 -6.21 -9.75
N LEU A 191 1.07 -5.64 -10.94
CA LEU A 191 2.29 -4.91 -11.31
C LEU A 191 2.49 -3.67 -10.44
N ASP A 192 1.44 -2.89 -10.24
CA ASP A 192 1.45 -1.70 -9.37
C ASP A 192 1.81 -2.08 -7.93
N ALA A 193 1.25 -3.18 -7.40
CA ALA A 193 1.59 -3.70 -6.07
C ALA A 193 3.09 -4.07 -5.97
N GLY A 194 3.64 -4.72 -7.01
CA GLY A 194 5.07 -5.03 -7.10
C GLY A 194 5.96 -3.79 -7.13
N HIS A 195 5.60 -2.78 -7.94
CA HIS A 195 6.33 -1.50 -8.00
C HIS A 195 6.38 -0.82 -6.64
N VAL A 196 5.23 -0.76 -5.96
CA VAL A 196 5.10 -0.08 -4.66
C VAL A 196 5.91 -0.80 -3.59
N CYS A 197 5.82 -2.12 -3.53
CA CYS A 197 6.57 -2.89 -2.52
C CYS A 197 8.07 -2.80 -2.76
N GLN A 198 8.54 -2.87 -4.01
CA GLN A 198 9.96 -2.69 -4.30
C GLN A 198 10.44 -1.28 -3.93
N ASN A 199 9.60 -0.26 -4.14
CA ASN A 199 9.94 1.11 -3.75
C ASN A 199 10.01 1.26 -2.22
N LEU A 200 9.14 0.58 -1.47
CA LEU A 200 9.24 0.52 0.00
C LEU A 200 10.56 -0.12 0.44
N TYR A 201 10.91 -1.22 -0.21
CA TYR A 201 12.12 -1.99 0.03
C TYR A 201 13.39 -1.14 -0.10
N ILE A 202 13.53 -0.37 -1.18
CA ILE A 202 14.71 0.50 -1.38
C ILE A 202 14.66 1.75 -0.50
N SER A 203 13.46 2.30 -0.24
CA SER A 203 13.31 3.50 0.59
C SER A 203 13.59 3.20 2.07
N ALA A 204 13.14 2.05 2.58
CA ALA A 204 13.43 1.59 3.93
C ALA A 204 14.93 1.44 4.16
N GLU A 205 15.63 0.81 3.20
CA GLU A 205 17.08 0.66 3.24
C GLU A 205 17.79 2.03 3.35
N SER A 206 17.30 3.05 2.63
CA SER A 206 17.88 4.40 2.66
C SER A 206 17.73 5.15 3.98
N VAL A 207 16.84 4.70 4.87
CA VAL A 207 16.61 5.30 6.20
C VAL A 207 16.93 4.32 7.34
N ASN A 208 17.82 3.36 7.06
CA ASN A 208 18.29 2.33 8.00
C ASN A 208 17.16 1.45 8.60
N CYS A 209 16.09 1.23 7.83
CA CYS A 209 15.05 0.27 8.13
C CYS A 209 15.18 -0.98 7.25
N GLY A 210 14.59 -2.08 7.68
CA GLY A 210 14.44 -3.29 6.89
C GLY A 210 12.97 -3.58 6.58
N THR A 211 12.74 -4.30 5.47
CA THR A 211 11.41 -4.64 4.97
C THR A 211 11.27 -6.14 4.74
N CYS A 212 10.07 -6.71 4.92
CA CYS A 212 9.73 -8.03 4.39
C CYS A 212 8.35 -8.03 3.75
N ALA A 213 8.29 -8.33 2.45
CA ALA A 213 7.03 -8.58 1.77
C ALA A 213 6.35 -9.85 2.29
N ILE A 214 5.01 -9.82 2.28
CA ILE A 214 4.15 -10.94 2.65
C ILE A 214 3.09 -11.11 1.56
N ALA A 215 3.10 -12.29 0.95
CA ALA A 215 2.06 -12.75 0.03
C ALA A 215 1.27 -13.95 0.58
N ALA A 216 1.64 -14.45 1.76
CA ALA A 216 0.98 -15.56 2.43
C ALA A 216 0.11 -15.00 3.56
N TYR A 217 -1.19 -14.89 3.29
CA TYR A 217 -2.20 -14.43 4.23
C TYR A 217 -3.56 -15.01 3.84
N SER A 218 -4.52 -14.95 4.76
CA SER A 218 -5.93 -15.24 4.48
C SER A 218 -6.60 -13.98 3.92
N ASP A 219 -6.98 -14.00 2.64
CA ASP A 219 -7.69 -12.91 1.98
C ASP A 219 -8.96 -12.53 2.74
N ASP A 220 -9.78 -13.52 3.11
CA ASP A 220 -11.06 -13.30 3.78
C ASP A 220 -10.87 -12.68 5.18
N GLU A 221 -9.93 -13.18 5.97
CA GLU A 221 -9.69 -12.64 7.32
C GLU A 221 -9.16 -11.20 7.26
N LEU A 222 -8.21 -10.89 6.35
CA LEU A 222 -7.70 -9.54 6.21
C LEU A 222 -8.75 -8.57 5.65
N ASN A 223 -9.52 -9.00 4.64
CA ASN A 223 -10.58 -8.17 4.10
C ASN A 223 -11.63 -7.87 5.18
N GLN A 224 -12.03 -8.86 5.97
CA GLN A 224 -12.95 -8.68 7.09
C GLN A 224 -12.41 -7.69 8.14
N LEU A 225 -11.14 -7.81 8.54
CA LEU A 225 -10.51 -6.92 9.52
C LEU A 225 -10.43 -5.46 9.04
N LEU A 226 -10.31 -5.25 7.73
CA LEU A 226 -10.26 -3.91 7.11
C LEU A 226 -11.64 -3.40 6.68
N GLY A 227 -12.71 -4.18 6.86
CA GLY A 227 -14.07 -3.83 6.42
C GLY A 227 -14.25 -3.82 4.90
N LEU A 228 -13.50 -4.67 4.18
CA LEU A 228 -13.50 -4.81 2.73
C LEU A 228 -14.38 -5.98 2.30
N ASP A 229 -14.95 -5.89 1.10
CA ASP A 229 -15.87 -6.90 0.56
C ASP A 229 -15.18 -8.04 -0.22
N GLY A 230 -13.87 -7.93 -0.45
CA GLY A 230 -13.09 -8.89 -1.24
C GLY A 230 -13.35 -8.82 -2.75
N LYS A 231 -14.13 -7.84 -3.22
CA LYS A 231 -14.58 -7.72 -4.62
C LYS A 231 -14.27 -6.34 -5.19
N GLU A 232 -14.95 -5.31 -4.68
CA GLU A 232 -14.71 -3.91 -5.04
C GLU A 232 -13.46 -3.37 -4.34
N GLN A 233 -13.10 -3.96 -3.20
CA GLN A 233 -11.87 -3.67 -2.48
C GLN A 233 -11.31 -4.95 -1.86
N PHE A 234 -10.01 -5.19 -2.02
CA PHE A 234 -9.35 -6.33 -1.38
C PHE A 234 -7.88 -6.06 -1.10
N VAL A 235 -7.32 -6.71 -0.08
CA VAL A 235 -5.88 -6.67 0.22
C VAL A 235 -5.12 -7.40 -0.89
N ILE A 236 -4.26 -6.68 -1.62
CA ILE A 236 -3.50 -7.25 -2.74
C ILE A 236 -2.08 -7.65 -2.36
N TYR A 237 -1.48 -6.98 -1.38
CA TYR A 237 -0.11 -7.23 -0.96
C TYR A 237 0.20 -6.56 0.38
N LEU A 238 1.13 -7.12 1.16
CA LEU A 238 1.59 -6.53 2.42
C LEU A 238 3.11 -6.49 2.49
N ALA A 239 3.64 -5.61 3.34
CA ALA A 239 5.04 -5.61 3.72
C ALA A 239 5.24 -5.03 5.12
N THR A 240 6.01 -5.73 5.95
CA THR A 240 6.44 -5.25 7.26
C THR A 240 7.66 -4.36 7.13
N VAL A 241 7.78 -3.36 8.00
CA VAL A 241 8.96 -2.48 8.14
C VAL A 241 9.31 -2.32 9.61
N GLY A 242 10.59 -2.33 9.91
CA GLY A 242 11.11 -1.98 11.23
C GLY A 242 12.55 -1.52 11.17
N SER A 243 13.02 -0.91 12.26
CA SER A 243 14.42 -0.56 12.45
C SER A 243 15.31 -1.80 12.36
N LYS A 244 16.50 -1.65 11.75
CA LYS A 244 17.51 -2.70 11.69
C LYS A 244 18.15 -2.96 13.05
#